data_AF-K1PWY4-F1
#
_entry.id   AF-K1PWY4-F1
#
_cell.length_a   1.000
_cell.length_b   1.000
_cell.length_c   1.000
_cell.angle_alpha   90.00
_cell.angle_beta   90.00
_cell.angle_gamma   90.00
#
_symmetry.space_group_name_H-M   'P 1'
#
loop_
_entity.id
_entity.type
_entity.pdbx_description
1 polymer ?
#
loop_
_entity_poly.entity_id
_entity_poly.type
_entity_poly.pdbx_seq_one_letter_code
_entity_poly.pdbx_strand_id
1 'polypeptide(L)'
;MEASKLLLTGLVLIICAFICQLIGLASPYWVSYEILGIKVHTGLWKTCTKVKLLDIDECADYDSEITPALFILISIAVYSSKVGDLTLSQITYDYHFAFVFCIMAMLAAVAAGSVMVVDAVRSKTI
;
A
#
# COMPACT_ATOMS: atom_id res chain seq x y z
N MET A 1 11.51 -24.11 24.34
CA MET A 1 10.58 -22.99 24.70
C MET A 1 10.79 -21.73 23.87
N GLU A 2 11.77 -21.65 22.96
CA GLU A 2 11.99 -20.49 22.09
C GLU A 2 11.20 -20.55 20.77
N ALA A 3 11.02 -21.74 20.19
CA ALA A 3 10.26 -21.95 18.95
C ALA A 3 8.81 -21.42 19.04
N SER A 4 8.12 -21.66 20.16
CA SER A 4 6.76 -21.13 20.38
C SER A 4 6.71 -19.60 20.46
N LYS A 5 7.79 -18.95 20.91
CA LYS A 5 7.88 -17.49 20.96
C LYS A 5 8.15 -16.90 19.57
N LEU A 6 9.00 -17.55 18.77
CA LEU A 6 9.28 -17.12 17.39
C LEU A 6 8.05 -17.26 16.47
N LEU A 7 7.30 -18.35 16.60
CA LEU A 7 6.04 -18.53 15.87
C LEU A 7 4.99 -17.48 16.27
N LEU A 8 4.87 -17.16 17.57
CA LEU A 8 3.94 -16.14 18.03
C LEU A 8 4.33 -14.75 17.52
N THR A 9 5.60 -14.38 17.61
CA THR A 9 6.10 -13.09 17.09
C THR A 9 5.93 -13.00 15.57
N GLY A 10 6.23 -14.06 14.83
CA GLY A 10 6.01 -14.12 13.38
C GLY A 10 4.54 -13.96 13.00
N LEU A 11 3.63 -14.63 13.71
CA LEU A 11 2.19 -14.51 13.50
C LEU A 11 1.68 -13.07 13.74
N VAL A 12 2.10 -12.44 14.84
CA VAL A 12 1.71 -11.06 15.15
C VAL A 12 2.20 -10.11 14.07
N LEU A 13 3.45 -10.26 13.61
CA LEU A 13 4.02 -9.44 12.54
C LEU A 13 3.27 -9.62 11.21
N ILE A 14 2.84 -10.85 10.87
CA ILE A 14 2.04 -11.12 9.67
C ILE A 14 0.65 -10.46 9.78
N ILE A 15 -0.01 -10.55 10.94
CA ILE A 15 -1.31 -9.92 11.16
C ILE A 15 -1.18 -8.40 11.05
N CYS A 16 -0.16 -7.80 11.68
CA CYS A 16 0.12 -6.37 11.55
C CYS A 16 0.40 -5.98 10.10
N ALA A 17 1.24 -6.75 9.38
CA ALA A 17 1.53 -6.51 7.97
C ALA A 17 0.26 -6.60 7.11
N PHE A 18 -0.62 -7.56 7.37
CA PHE A 18 -1.89 -7.71 6.66
C PHE A 18 -2.83 -6.52 6.90
N ILE A 19 -2.99 -6.08 8.16
CA ILE A 19 -3.78 -4.89 8.48
C ILE A 19 -3.20 -3.65 7.79
N CYS A 20 -1.88 -3.48 7.82
CA CYS A 20 -1.22 -2.35 7.16
C CYS A 20 -1.42 -2.37 5.64
N GLN A 21 -1.41 -3.55 5.02
CA GLN A 21 -1.72 -3.72 3.60
C GLN A 21 -3.18 -3.33 3.30
N LEU A 22 -4.14 -3.75 4.13
CA LEU A 22 -5.55 -3.37 3.97
C LEU A 22 -5.77 -1.86 4.09
N ILE A 23 -5.13 -1.22 5.07
CA ILE A 23 -5.23 0.24 5.27
C ILE A 23 -4.64 0.97 4.06
N GLY A 24 -3.44 0.58 3.62
CA GLY A 24 -2.81 1.19 2.45
C GLY A 24 -3.67 1.02 1.20
N LEU A 25 -4.24 -0.18 0.99
CA LEU A 25 -5.11 -0.50 -0.14
C LEU A 25 -6.41 0.32 -0.15
N ALA A 26 -7.06 0.48 0.99
CA ALA A 26 -8.33 1.20 1.10
C ALA A 26 -8.16 2.73 1.02
N SER A 27 -6.96 3.23 1.31
CA SER A 27 -6.73 4.67 1.39
C SER A 27 -6.55 5.33 0.00
N PRO A 28 -7.14 6.52 -0.23
CA PRO A 28 -6.99 7.29 -1.47
C PRO A 28 -5.68 8.10 -1.53
N TYR A 29 -4.68 7.74 -0.71
CA TYR A 29 -3.47 8.55 -0.49
C TYR A 29 -2.20 7.92 -1.07
N TRP A 30 -2.28 7.36 -2.28
CA TRP A 30 -1.13 6.77 -2.96
C TRP A 30 -0.29 7.85 -3.64
N VAL A 31 -0.95 8.72 -4.40
CA VAL A 31 -0.34 9.88 -5.07
C VAL A 31 -1.24 11.08 -4.90
N SER A 32 -0.64 12.23 -4.66
CA SER A 32 -1.31 13.52 -4.74
C SER A 32 -0.65 14.44 -5.74
N TYR A 33 -1.46 15.27 -6.39
CA TYR A 33 -0.98 16.33 -7.27
C TYR A 33 -1.84 17.59 -7.08
N GLU A 34 -1.24 18.75 -7.31
CA GLU A 34 -1.92 20.05 -7.20
C GLU A 34 -1.86 20.78 -8.55
N ILE A 35 -3.03 21.17 -9.07
CA ILE A 35 -3.14 21.94 -10.32
C ILE A 35 -4.07 23.12 -10.05
N LEU A 36 -3.58 24.35 -10.25
CA LEU A 36 -4.37 25.58 -10.13
C LEU A 36 -5.19 25.69 -8.82
N GLY A 37 -4.63 25.21 -7.69
CA GLY A 37 -5.27 25.23 -6.37
C GLY A 37 -6.26 24.08 -6.09
N ILE A 38 -6.40 23.14 -7.03
CA ILE A 38 -7.15 21.89 -6.87
C ILE A 38 -6.15 20.81 -6.47
N LYS A 39 -6.30 20.27 -5.26
CA LYS A 39 -5.48 19.17 -4.75
C LYS A 39 -6.22 17.86 -4.96
N VAL A 40 -5.64 16.96 -5.74
CA VAL A 40 -6.21 15.64 -6.01
C VAL A 40 -5.41 14.58 -5.28
N HIS A 41 -6.10 13.70 -4.58
CA HIS A 41 -5.59 12.53 -3.90
C HIS A 41 -6.12 11.30 -4.60
N THR A 42 -5.23 10.48 -5.15
CA THR A 42 -5.59 9.27 -5.87
C THR A 42 -5.09 8.05 -5.10
N GLY A 43 -5.97 7.07 -4.95
CA GLY A 43 -5.60 5.71 -4.53
C GLY A 43 -5.97 4.70 -5.60
N LEU A 44 -6.00 3.44 -5.20
CA LEU A 44 -6.26 2.34 -6.12
C LEU A 44 -7.73 2.27 -6.57
N TRP A 45 -8.67 2.53 -5.65
CA TRP A 45 -10.11 2.35 -5.88
C TRP A 45 -10.91 3.66 -5.83
N LYS A 46 -10.31 4.71 -5.25
CA LYS A 46 -10.95 5.99 -4.98
C LYS A 46 -10.04 7.14 -5.34
N THR A 47 -10.63 8.20 -5.86
CA THR A 47 -10.01 9.50 -6.03
C THR A 47 -10.77 10.54 -5.20
N CYS A 48 -10.06 11.46 -4.58
CA CYS A 48 -10.62 12.55 -3.79
C CYS A 48 -10.02 13.87 -4.27
N THR A 49 -10.88 14.84 -4.57
CA THR A 49 -10.52 16.17 -5.06
C THR A 49 -10.89 17.23 -4.03
N LYS A 50 -9.92 18.04 -3.65
CA LYS A 50 -10.08 19.19 -2.74
C LYS A 50 -9.86 20.49 -3.49
N VAL A 51 -10.88 21.34 -3.54
CA VAL A 51 -10.81 22.66 -4.18
C VAL A 51 -10.64 23.74 -3.11
N LYS A 52 -9.41 24.27 -2.94
CA LYS A 52 -9.12 25.29 -1.90
C LYS A 52 -9.96 26.57 -2.05
N LEU A 53 -10.33 26.93 -3.28
CA LEU A 53 -11.06 28.17 -3.57
C LEU A 53 -12.53 28.13 -3.13
N LEU A 54 -13.13 26.93 -3.09
CA LEU A 54 -14.56 26.73 -2.84
C LEU A 54 -14.83 25.86 -1.60
N ASP A 55 -13.77 25.39 -0.91
CA ASP A 55 -13.82 24.47 0.22
C ASP A 55 -14.66 23.20 -0.05
N ILE A 56 -14.52 22.67 -1.28
CA ILE A 56 -15.22 21.45 -1.72
C ILE A 56 -14.27 20.25 -1.57
N ASP A 57 -14.75 19.19 -0.93
CA ASP A 57 -14.09 17.88 -0.83
C ASP A 57 -15.02 16.82 -1.44
N GLU A 58 -14.71 16.38 -2.65
CA GLU A 58 -15.49 15.38 -3.39
C GLU A 58 -14.64 14.13 -3.58
N CYS A 59 -15.22 12.96 -3.27
CA CYS A 59 -14.58 11.67 -3.50
C CYS A 59 -15.44 10.81 -4.42
N ALA A 60 -14.82 10.26 -5.45
CA ALA A 60 -15.44 9.34 -6.38
C ALA A 60 -14.72 7.99 -6.35
N ASP A 61 -15.48 6.91 -6.28
CA ASP A 61 -15.00 5.56 -6.50
C ASP A 61 -14.82 5.32 -8.00
N TYR A 62 -13.82 4.53 -8.41
CA TYR A 62 -13.68 4.12 -9.81
C TYR A 62 -14.71 3.03 -10.10
N ASP A 63 -15.68 3.30 -10.98
CA ASP A 63 -16.72 2.32 -11.41
C ASP A 63 -16.18 1.16 -12.26
N SER A 64 -14.86 1.03 -12.40
CA SER A 64 -14.25 0.02 -13.25
C SER A 64 -14.14 -1.32 -12.53
N GLU A 65 -14.55 -2.38 -13.24
CA GLU A 65 -14.39 -3.82 -12.98
C GLU A 65 -12.90 -4.26 -12.87
N ILE A 66 -12.06 -3.50 -12.16
CA ILE A 66 -10.65 -3.82 -12.00
C ILE A 66 -10.56 -4.91 -10.93
N THR A 67 -10.38 -6.12 -11.44
CA THR A 67 -9.83 -7.33 -10.83
C THR A 67 -9.37 -7.15 -9.37
N PRO A 68 -9.87 -7.98 -8.42
CA PRO A 68 -9.37 -7.95 -7.05
C PRO A 68 -7.85 -8.05 -7.08
N ALA A 69 -7.17 -7.13 -6.39
CA ALA A 69 -5.72 -7.03 -6.34
C ALA A 69 -5.13 -8.28 -5.66
N LEU A 70 -5.04 -9.38 -6.41
CA LEU A 70 -4.48 -10.66 -5.93
C LEU A 70 -2.99 -10.49 -5.58
N PHE A 71 -2.32 -9.52 -6.22
CA PHE A 71 -0.93 -9.15 -5.97
C PHE A 71 -0.76 -7.64 -5.79
N ILE A 72 -0.61 -7.22 -4.54
CA ILE A 72 -0.38 -5.83 -4.14
C ILE A 72 0.92 -5.27 -4.79
N LEU A 73 1.96 -6.10 -4.94
CA LEU A 73 3.22 -5.73 -5.60
C LEU A 73 3.04 -5.33 -7.07
N ILE A 74 2.27 -6.11 -7.82
CA ILE A 74 2.01 -5.83 -9.24
C ILE A 74 1.20 -4.55 -9.36
N SER A 75 0.22 -4.37 -8.48
CA SER A 75 -0.63 -3.17 -8.45
C SER A 75 0.19 -1.91 -8.19
N ILE A 76 1.09 -1.95 -7.19
CA ILE A 76 2.01 -0.85 -6.85
C ILE A 76 2.98 -0.57 -8.00
N ALA A 77 3.59 -1.60 -8.58
CA ALA A 77 4.54 -1.45 -9.68
C ALA A 77 3.89 -0.84 -10.93
N VAL A 78 2.74 -1.37 -11.36
CA VAL A 78 1.97 -0.87 -12.51
C VAL A 78 1.46 0.55 -12.26
N TYR A 79 1.03 0.84 -11.04
CA TYR A 79 0.60 2.18 -10.68
C TYR A 79 1.79 3.16 -10.73
N SER A 80 2.95 2.79 -10.18
CA SER A 80 4.16 3.63 -10.26
C SER A 80 4.66 3.85 -11.69
N SER A 81 4.58 2.85 -12.56
CA SER A 81 5.02 3.00 -13.96
C SER A 81 4.09 3.94 -14.74
N LYS A 82 2.78 3.79 -14.57
CA LYS A 82 1.80 4.68 -15.22
C LYS A 82 1.92 6.13 -14.73
N VAL A 83 2.12 6.35 -13.43
CA VAL A 83 2.33 7.71 -12.89
C VAL A 83 3.65 8.29 -13.40
N GLY A 84 4.69 7.46 -13.57
CA GLY A 84 5.96 7.87 -14.17
C GLY A 84 5.81 8.36 -15.62
N ASP A 85 5.00 7.69 -16.44
CA ASP A 85 4.75 8.09 -17.83
C ASP A 85 3.86 9.34 -17.95
N LEU A 86 3.06 9.64 -16.92
CA LEU A 86 2.20 10.82 -16.83
C LEU A 86 2.93 12.10 -16.40
N THR A 87 4.27 12.08 -16.31
CA THR A 87 5.11 13.24 -15.97
C THR A 87 5.11 14.29 -17.09
N LEU A 88 3.94 14.92 -17.30
CA LEU A 88 3.83 16.17 -18.03
C LEU A 88 4.52 17.25 -17.18
N SER A 89 5.42 18.00 -17.81
CA SER A 89 6.40 18.94 -17.23
C SER A 89 5.85 20.13 -16.40
N GLN A 90 4.61 20.09 -15.93
CA GLN A 90 3.97 21.15 -15.13
C GLN A 90 3.22 20.65 -13.88
N ILE A 91 3.28 19.35 -13.55
CA ILE A 91 2.55 18.79 -12.38
C ILE A 91 3.55 18.09 -11.46
N THR A 92 3.73 18.61 -10.24
CA THR A 92 4.46 17.93 -9.15
C THR A 92 3.60 16.83 -8.55
N TYR A 93 4.05 15.58 -8.70
CA TYR A 93 3.43 14.41 -8.08
C TYR A 93 4.13 14.11 -6.76
N ASP A 94 3.39 14.20 -5.65
CA ASP A 94 3.85 13.78 -4.33
C ASP A 94 3.35 12.37 -4.05
N TYR A 95 4.27 11.40 -3.97
CA TYR A 95 3.96 10.08 -3.47
C TYR A 95 3.67 10.17 -1.97
N HIS A 96 2.51 9.65 -1.55
CA HIS A 96 2.06 9.79 -0.16
C HIS A 96 2.05 8.47 0.62
N PHE A 97 1.94 8.64 1.93
CA PHE A 97 2.11 7.69 3.04
C PHE A 97 1.65 6.25 2.75
N ALA A 98 0.53 6.06 2.07
CA ALA A 98 -0.04 4.72 1.81
C ALA A 98 0.87 3.84 0.95
N PHE A 99 1.55 4.41 -0.04
CA PHE A 99 2.43 3.68 -0.95
C PHE A 99 3.65 3.09 -0.21
N VAL A 100 4.30 3.92 0.60
CA VAL A 100 5.45 3.51 1.43
C VAL A 100 5.00 2.52 2.51
N PHE A 101 3.82 2.74 3.09
CA PHE A 101 3.26 1.87 4.12
C PHE A 101 2.99 0.45 3.60
N CYS A 102 2.47 0.31 2.38
CA CYS A 102 2.34 -0.99 1.72
C CYS A 102 3.70 -1.67 1.51
N ILE A 103 4.73 -0.92 1.08
CA ILE A 103 6.08 -1.48 0.88
C ILE A 103 6.68 -1.97 2.21
N MET A 104 6.59 -1.18 3.28
CA MET A 104 7.08 -1.56 4.60
C MET A 104 6.34 -2.79 5.16
N ALA A 105 5.02 -2.86 4.97
CA ALA A 105 4.22 -4.01 5.35
C ALA A 105 4.64 -5.27 4.57
N MET A 106 4.99 -5.14 3.30
CA MET A 106 5.50 -6.26 2.50
C MET A 106 6.86 -6.76 2.98
N LEU A 107 7.79 -5.85 3.29
CA LEU A 107 9.09 -6.23 3.86
C LEU A 107 8.93 -6.94 5.21
N ALA A 108 8.03 -6.45 6.05
CA ALA A 108 7.70 -7.09 7.33
C ALA A 108 7.11 -8.49 7.14
N ALA A 109 6.22 -8.69 6.15
CA ALA A 109 5.65 -10.00 5.83
C ALA A 109 6.70 -11.01 5.34
N VAL A 110 7.63 -10.57 4.46
CA VAL A 110 8.73 -11.43 3.97
C VAL A 110 9.67 -11.80 5.12
N ALA A 111 10.04 -10.83 5.96
CA ALA A 111 10.87 -11.09 7.14
C ALA A 111 10.19 -12.09 8.08
N ALA A 112 8.92 -11.88 8.43
CA ALA A 112 8.18 -12.80 9.29
C ALA A 112 8.05 -14.21 8.69
N GLY A 113 7.75 -14.32 7.39
CA GLY A 113 7.70 -15.58 6.68
C GLY A 113 9.04 -16.34 6.71
N SER A 114 10.16 -15.63 6.49
CA SER A 114 11.48 -16.25 6.55
C SER A 114 11.82 -16.80 7.93
N VAL A 115 11.47 -16.08 9.01
CA VAL A 115 11.69 -16.53 10.39
C VAL A 115 10.86 -17.77 10.70
N MET A 116 9.60 -17.80 10.28
CA MET A 116 8.72 -18.96 10.50
C MET A 116 9.17 -20.21 9.74
N VAL A 117 9.67 -20.06 8.51
CA VAL A 117 10.22 -21.18 7.73
C VAL A 117 11.48 -21.74 8.38
N VAL A 118 12.40 -20.87 8.83
CA VAL A 118 13.62 -21.29 9.53
C VAL A 118 13.27 -22.05 10.82
N ASP A 119 12.30 -21.57 11.59
CA ASP A 119 11.84 -22.25 12.80
C ASP A 119 11.19 -23.61 12.49
N ALA A 120 10.35 -23.69 11.45
CA ALA A 120 9.72 -24.93 11.02
C ALA A 120 10.75 -25.98 10.54
N VAL A 121 11.81 -25.55 9.85
CA VAL A 121 12.91 -26.44 9.41
C VAL A 121 13.72 -26.92 10.61
N ARG A 122 14.07 -26.02 11.55
CA ARG A 122 14.77 -26.39 12.78
C ARG A 122 13.96 -27.35 13.65
N SER A 123 12.66 -27.14 13.77
CA SER A 123 11.76 -28.02 14.52
C SER A 123 11.62 -29.43 13.95
N LYS A 124 11.93 -29.66 12.67
CA LYS A 124 11.91 -31.00 12.05
C LYS A 124 13.24 -31.74 12.12
N THR A 125 14.34 -31.06 12.46
CA THR A 125 15.70 -31.61 12.42
C THR A 125 16.20 -32.04 13.81
N ILE A 126 15.45 -31.70 14.87
CA ILE A 126 15.67 -32.09 16.27
C ILE A 126 14.57 -33.07 16.65
#